data_AF-A0A2T0MQK2-F1
#
_entry.id   AF-A0A2T0MQK2-F1
#
_cell.length_a   1.000
_cell.length_b   1.000
_cell.length_c   1.000
_cell.angle_alpha   90.00
_cell.angle_beta   90.00
_cell.angle_gamma   90.00
#
_symmetry.space_group_name_H-M   'P 1'
#
loop_
_entity.id
_entity.type
_entity.pdbx_description
1 polymer ?
#
loop_
_entity_poly.entity_id
_entity_poly.type
_entity_poly.pdbx_seq_one_letter_code
_entity_poly.pdbx_strand_id
1 'polypeptide(L)'
;MEWAEVMGAAFPQHVRCLFPDPLGTLPLSAAVTPARLACRPAIEAAAKHAAAREALRVVTAETTATTTRISALRERWTPALRRALTDLDLVLDESERAAAVQARRRIGAAGDA
;
A
#
# COMPACT_ATOMS: atom_id res chain seq x y z
N MET A 1 -8.44 -21.59 -9.55
CA MET A 1 -8.53 -20.15 -9.25
C MET A 1 -7.12 -19.62 -9.33
N GLU A 2 -6.91 -18.56 -10.07
CA GLU A 2 -5.59 -17.95 -10.27
C GLU A 2 -5.53 -16.65 -9.49
N TRP A 3 -4.38 -16.42 -8.87
CA TRP A 3 -4.10 -15.26 -8.05
C TRP A 3 -3.05 -14.41 -8.73
N ALA A 4 -3.22 -13.10 -8.66
CA ALA A 4 -2.21 -12.13 -9.05
C ALA A 4 -1.73 -11.37 -7.81
N GLU A 5 -0.52 -10.83 -7.89
CA GLU A 5 0.05 -9.98 -6.88
C GLU A 5 0.55 -8.68 -7.52
N VAL A 6 0.14 -7.54 -6.97
CA VAL A 6 0.59 -6.21 -7.40
C VAL A 6 0.85 -5.38 -6.16
N MET A 7 2.02 -4.73 -6.09
CA MET A 7 2.40 -3.85 -4.97
C MET A 7 2.31 -4.54 -3.59
N GLY A 8 2.55 -5.86 -3.53
CA GLY A 8 2.46 -6.66 -2.31
C GLY A 8 1.03 -7.09 -1.92
N ALA A 9 0.01 -6.71 -2.71
CA ALA A 9 -1.37 -7.15 -2.51
C ALA A 9 -1.72 -8.31 -3.43
N ALA A 10 -2.12 -9.44 -2.84
CA ALA A 10 -2.64 -10.59 -3.56
C ALA A 10 -4.16 -10.50 -3.74
N PHE A 11 -4.65 -10.77 -4.94
CA PHE A 11 -6.08 -10.76 -5.26
C PHE A 11 -6.43 -11.81 -6.32
N PRO A 12 -7.70 -12.26 -6.38
CA PRO A 12 -8.13 -13.24 -7.38
C PRO A 12 -8.16 -12.61 -8.79
N GLN A 13 -7.41 -13.19 -9.72
CA GLN A 13 -7.35 -12.73 -11.11
C GLN A 13 -8.33 -13.49 -12.01
N HIS A 14 -8.39 -14.82 -11.84
CA HIS A 14 -9.25 -15.66 -12.66
C HIS A 14 -9.96 -16.73 -11.83
N VAL A 15 -11.27 -16.88 -12.07
CA VAL A 15 -12.10 -17.90 -11.44
C VAL A 15 -12.75 -18.74 -12.52
N ARG A 16 -12.63 -20.06 -12.35
CA ARG A 16 -13.31 -21.07 -13.16
C ARG A 16 -14.21 -21.88 -12.25
N CYS A 17 -15.48 -22.00 -12.63
CA CYS A 17 -16.41 -22.92 -11.99
C CYS A 17 -16.33 -24.28 -12.69
N LEU A 18 -16.22 -25.34 -11.92
CA LEU A 18 -16.32 -26.71 -12.41
C LEU A 18 -17.65 -27.26 -11.94
N PHE A 19 -18.47 -27.71 -12.89
CA PHE A 19 -19.75 -28.32 -12.59
C PHE A 19 -19.64 -29.83 -12.79
N PRO A 20 -19.96 -30.63 -11.78
CA PRO A 20 -19.94 -32.08 -11.94
C PRO A 20 -21.01 -32.50 -12.95
N ASP A 21 -20.72 -33.60 -13.65
CA ASP A 21 -21.73 -34.27 -14.45
C ASP A 21 -22.79 -34.89 -13.55
N PRO A 22 -24.06 -34.89 -13.98
CA PRO A 22 -25.11 -35.54 -13.23
C PRO A 22 -24.77 -37.04 -13.10
N LEU A 23 -24.77 -37.54 -11.87
CA LEU A 23 -24.75 -38.98 -11.61
C LEU A 23 -25.93 -39.59 -12.39
N GLY A 24 -25.74 -40.73 -13.05
CA GLY A 24 -26.64 -41.34 -14.04
C GLY A 24 -28.08 -41.68 -13.59
N THR A 25 -28.53 -41.13 -12.47
CA THR A 25 -29.92 -41.08 -12.01
C THR A 25 -30.81 -40.23 -12.92
N LEU A 26 -32.00 -40.74 -13.21
CA LEU A 26 -33.05 -40.00 -13.91
C LEU A 26 -33.43 -38.75 -13.09
N PRO A 27 -33.62 -37.60 -13.74
CA PRO A 27 -34.04 -36.39 -13.05
C PRO A 27 -35.42 -36.59 -12.41
N LEU A 28 -35.56 -36.18 -11.14
CA LEU A 28 -36.81 -36.23 -10.36
C LEU A 28 -37.97 -35.46 -11.01
N SER A 29 -37.66 -34.52 -11.91
CA SER A 29 -38.63 -33.75 -12.68
C SER A 29 -38.02 -33.27 -14.00
N ALA A 30 -38.87 -33.08 -15.01
CA ALA A 30 -38.50 -32.52 -16.31
C ALA A 30 -37.90 -31.09 -16.20
N ALA A 31 -38.19 -30.35 -15.12
CA ALA A 31 -37.65 -29.01 -14.90
C ALA A 31 -36.18 -28.98 -14.44
N VAL A 32 -35.64 -30.09 -13.91
CA VAL A 32 -34.32 -30.08 -13.27
C VAL A 32 -33.20 -29.90 -14.31
N THR A 33 -33.33 -30.50 -15.49
CA THR A 33 -32.35 -30.35 -16.57
C THR A 33 -32.25 -28.91 -17.11
N PRO A 34 -33.34 -28.24 -17.53
CA PRO A 34 -33.27 -26.85 -17.98
C PRO A 34 -32.85 -25.90 -16.85
N ALA A 35 -33.27 -26.13 -15.60
CA ALA A 35 -32.80 -25.34 -14.46
C ALA A 35 -31.28 -25.45 -14.28
N ARG A 36 -30.70 -26.66 -14.36
CA ARG A 36 -29.24 -26.84 -14.31
C ARG A 36 -28.52 -26.11 -15.44
N LEU A 37 -29.04 -26.19 -16.66
CA LEU A 37 -28.45 -25.51 -17.82
C LEU A 37 -28.50 -23.98 -17.66
N ALA A 38 -29.56 -23.43 -17.07
CA ALA A 38 -29.68 -21.99 -16.81
C ALA A 38 -28.81 -21.52 -15.62
N CYS A 39 -28.72 -22.32 -14.55
CA CYS A 39 -27.96 -21.96 -13.36
C CYS A 39 -26.45 -21.98 -13.56
N ARG A 40 -25.91 -22.88 -14.39
CA ARG A 40 -24.45 -22.97 -14.64
C ARG A 40 -23.83 -21.64 -15.10
N PRO A 41 -24.28 -20.99 -16.18
CA PRO A 41 -23.72 -19.70 -16.61
C PRO A 41 -23.98 -18.60 -15.59
N ALA A 42 -25.11 -18.63 -14.88
CA ALA A 42 -25.43 -17.66 -13.83
C ALA A 42 -24.44 -17.74 -12.65
N ILE A 43 -24.12 -18.96 -12.19
CA ILE A 43 -23.13 -19.21 -11.13
C ILE A 43 -21.74 -18.78 -11.60
N GLU A 44 -21.37 -19.11 -12.83
CA GLU A 44 -20.07 -18.72 -13.39
C GLU A 44 -19.93 -17.19 -13.46
N ALA A 45 -20.97 -16.48 -13.91
CA ALA A 45 -21.00 -15.03 -13.93
C ALA A 45 -20.92 -14.44 -12.52
N ALA A 46 -21.67 -14.99 -11.56
CA ALA A 46 -21.62 -14.57 -10.16
C ALA A 46 -20.22 -14.75 -9.55
N ALA A 47 -19.56 -15.87 -9.83
CA ALA A 47 -18.21 -16.15 -9.35
C ALA A 47 -17.17 -15.17 -9.94
N LYS A 48 -17.26 -14.89 -11.26
CA LYS A 48 -16.41 -13.88 -11.92
C LYS A 48 -16.64 -12.49 -11.34
N HIS A 49 -17.89 -12.10 -11.12
CA HIS A 49 -18.22 -10.81 -10.50
C HIS A 49 -17.69 -10.71 -9.08
N ALA A 50 -17.85 -11.75 -8.26
CA ALA A 50 -17.34 -11.77 -6.90
C ALA A 50 -15.81 -11.61 -6.84
N ALA A 51 -15.09 -12.31 -7.73
CA ALA A 51 -13.63 -12.16 -7.83
C ALA A 51 -13.20 -10.77 -8.29
N ALA A 52 -13.83 -10.23 -9.34
CA ALA A 52 -13.52 -8.88 -9.82
C ALA A 52 -13.80 -7.81 -8.74
N ARG A 53 -14.90 -7.96 -8.00
CA ARG A 53 -15.25 -7.07 -6.89
C ARG A 53 -14.24 -7.13 -5.76
N GLU A 54 -13.76 -8.33 -5.43
CA GLU A 54 -12.73 -8.51 -4.40
C GLU A 54 -11.37 -7.95 -4.85
N ALA A 55 -10.98 -8.19 -6.10
CA ALA A 55 -9.79 -7.60 -6.69
C ALA A 55 -9.83 -6.06 -6.65
N LEU A 56 -10.96 -5.46 -7.03
CA LEU A 56 -11.15 -4.02 -6.93
C LEU A 56 -11.02 -3.54 -5.48
N ARG A 57 -11.61 -4.24 -4.51
CA ARG A 57 -11.54 -3.88 -3.09
C ARG A 57 -10.10 -3.87 -2.59
N VAL A 58 -9.33 -4.92 -2.88
CA VAL A 58 -7.92 -5.06 -2.47
C VAL A 58 -7.05 -3.99 -3.11
N VAL A 59 -7.11 -3.85 -4.45
CA VAL A 59 -6.28 -2.89 -5.18
C VAL A 59 -6.59 -1.45 -4.77
N THR A 60 -7.86 -1.12 -4.57
CA THR A 60 -8.26 0.22 -4.11
C THR A 60 -7.71 0.50 -2.72
N ALA A 61 -7.82 -0.44 -1.79
CA ALA A 61 -7.30 -0.28 -0.43
C ALA A 61 -5.79 0.01 -0.43
N GLU A 62 -5.00 -0.76 -1.19
CA GLU A 62 -3.56 -0.53 -1.27
C GLU A 62 -3.18 0.76 -1.98
N THR A 63 -3.92 1.13 -3.03
CA THR A 63 -3.71 2.39 -3.75
C THR A 63 -3.98 3.59 -2.84
N THR A 64 -5.08 3.54 -2.07
CA THR A 64 -5.41 4.58 -1.08
C THR A 64 -4.35 4.65 0.01
N ALA A 65 -3.96 3.51 0.61
CA ALA A 65 -2.94 3.48 1.66
C ALA A 65 -1.60 4.05 1.17
N THR A 66 -1.17 3.66 -0.02
CA THR A 66 0.07 4.15 -0.65
C THR A 66 0.00 5.64 -0.93
N THR A 67 -1.11 6.13 -1.48
CA THR A 67 -1.30 7.56 -1.77
C THR A 67 -1.28 8.40 -0.48
N THR A 68 -1.98 7.95 0.56
CA THR A 68 -1.96 8.61 1.88
C THR A 68 -0.56 8.65 2.48
N ARG A 69 0.22 7.56 2.39
CA ARG A 69 1.62 7.55 2.85
C ARG A 69 2.48 8.53 2.05
N ILE A 70 2.34 8.56 0.73
CA ILE A 70 3.08 9.50 -0.13
C ILE A 70 2.76 10.95 0.23
N SER A 71 1.48 11.30 0.36
CA SER A 71 1.07 12.65 0.78
C SER A 71 1.64 13.00 2.16
N ALA A 72 1.54 12.09 3.13
CA ALA A 72 2.14 12.32 4.45
C ALA A 72 3.64 12.58 4.37
N LEU A 73 4.38 11.78 3.60
CA LEU A 73 5.83 11.94 3.43
C LEU A 73 6.17 13.29 2.79
N ARG A 74 5.43 13.70 1.74
CA ARG A 74 5.70 14.92 0.97
C ARG A 74 5.28 16.19 1.70
N GLU A 75 4.10 16.18 2.30
CA GLU A 75 3.47 17.38 2.84
C GLU A 75 3.82 17.62 4.31
N ARG A 76 4.18 16.56 5.06
CA ARG A 76 4.45 16.65 6.50
C ARG A 76 5.88 16.30 6.87
N TRP A 77 6.32 15.09 6.55
CA TRP A 77 7.61 14.59 7.07
C TRP A 77 8.80 15.24 6.41
N THR A 78 8.82 15.36 5.07
CA THR A 78 9.95 15.97 4.36
C THR A 78 10.17 17.42 4.77
N PRO A 79 9.12 18.28 4.84
CA PRO A 79 9.30 19.65 5.34
C PRO A 79 9.75 19.70 6.80
N ALA A 80 9.20 18.86 7.67
CA ALA A 80 9.58 18.84 9.09
C ALA A 80 11.04 18.45 9.29
N LEU A 81 11.51 17.41 8.58
CA LEU A 81 12.90 16.97 8.63
C LEU A 81 13.85 18.04 8.07
N ARG A 82 13.46 18.73 6.99
CA ARG A 82 14.25 19.85 6.45
C ARG A 82 14.39 20.99 7.46
N ARG A 83 13.30 21.35 8.16
CA ARG A 83 13.34 22.38 9.21
C ARG A 83 14.26 21.96 10.35
N ALA A 84 14.11 20.74 10.85
CA ALA A 84 14.95 20.22 11.91
C ALA A 84 16.44 20.22 11.53
N LEU A 85 16.76 19.92 10.27
CA LEU A 85 18.13 20.02 9.76
C LEU A 85 18.64 21.46 9.77
N THR A 86 17.86 22.41 9.24
CA THR A 86 18.22 23.83 9.23
C THR A 86 18.41 24.40 10.65
N ASP A 87 17.56 24.00 11.60
CA ASP A 87 17.67 24.44 12.99
C ASP A 87 18.96 23.90 13.63
N LEU A 88 19.32 22.65 13.34
CA LEU A 88 20.57 22.06 13.81
C LEU A 88 21.79 22.77 13.22
N ASP A 89 21.79 23.05 11.91
CA ASP A 89 22.87 23.77 11.23
C ASP A 89 23.09 25.15 11.88
N LEU A 90 22.02 25.88 12.20
CA LEU A 90 22.10 27.18 12.87
C LEU A 90 22.74 27.07 14.27
N VAL A 91 22.34 26.06 15.05
CA VAL A 91 22.90 25.82 16.40
C VAL A 91 24.38 25.49 16.31
N LEU A 92 24.78 24.69 15.33
CA LEU A 92 26.18 24.35 15.10
C LEU A 92 27.00 25.58 14.74
N ASP A 93 26.55 26.36 13.75
CA ASP A 93 27.20 27.62 13.33
C ASP A 93 27.42 28.57 14.51
N GLU A 94 26.42 28.72 15.38
CA GLU A 94 26.52 29.60 16.54
C GLU A 94 27.51 29.04 17.58
N SER A 95 27.50 27.73 17.81
CA SER A 95 28.44 27.08 18.72
C SER A 95 29.89 27.20 18.24
N GLU A 96 30.13 27.08 16.93
CA GLU A 96 31.44 27.23 16.31
C GLU A 96 31.94 28.67 16.41
N ARG A 97 31.08 29.65 16.15
CA ARG A 97 31.41 31.08 16.35
C ARG A 97 31.78 31.37 17.80
N ALA A 98 30.99 30.88 18.74
CA ALA A 98 31.26 31.05 20.17
C ALA A 98 32.62 30.42 20.57
N ALA A 99 32.90 29.21 20.09
CA ALA A 99 34.16 28.52 20.34
C ALA A 99 35.37 29.29 19.74
N ALA A 100 35.24 29.80 18.51
CA ALA A 100 36.29 30.59 17.87
C ALA A 100 36.59 31.89 18.62
N VAL A 101 35.56 32.60 19.11
CA VAL A 101 35.75 33.79 19.96
C VAL A 101 36.49 33.44 21.25
N GLN A 102 36.12 32.35 21.92
CA GLN A 102 36.82 31.90 23.13
C GLN A 102 38.28 31.54 22.87
N ALA A 103 38.58 30.84 21.77
CA ALA A 103 39.94 30.50 21.38
C ALA A 103 40.79 31.74 21.14
N ARG A 104 40.26 32.73 20.41
CA ARG A 104 40.94 34.03 20.18
C ARG A 104 41.24 34.76 21.49
N ARG A 105 40.29 34.80 22.43
CA ARG A 105 40.50 35.42 23.76
C ARG A 105 41.62 34.75 24.55
N ARG A 106 41.69 33.41 24.54
CA ARG A 106 42.75 32.66 25.22
C ARG A 106 44.14 32.95 24.64
N ILE A 107 44.24 33.05 23.31
CA ILE A 107 45.51 33.39 22.64
C ILE A 107 45.94 34.81 22.99
N GLY A 108 45.03 35.79 22.95
CA GLY A 108 45.33 37.17 23.35
C GLY A 108 45.79 37.28 24.81
N ALA A 109 45.12 36.59 25.73
CA ALA A 109 45.49 36.57 27.14
C ALA A 109 46.84 35.89 27.43
N ALA A 110 47.30 34.98 26.57
CA ALA A 110 48.61 34.34 26.68
C ALA A 110 49.75 35.16 26.06
N GLY A 111 49.45 36.18 25.25
CA GLY A 111 50.44 37.10 24.68
C GLY A 111 50.72 38.34 25.54
N ASP A 112 49.84 38.65 26.49
CA ASP A 112 49.96 39.75 27.45
C ASP A 112 50.57 39.33 28.81
N ALA A 113 50.97 38.05 28.95
CA ALA A 113 51.62 37.47 30.13
C ALA A 113 53.08 37.12 29.82
#